data_AF-A0A4Q2Y2P6-F1
#
_entry.id   AF-A0A4Q2Y2P6-F1
#
_cell.length_a   1.000
_cell.length_b   1.000
_cell.length_c   1.000
_cell.angle_alpha   90.00
_cell.angle_beta   90.00
_cell.angle_gamma   90.00
#
_symmetry.space_group_name_H-M   'P 1'
#
loop_
_entity.id
_entity.type
_entity.pdbx_description
1 polymer ?
#
loop_
_entity_poly.entity_id
_entity_poly.type
_entity_poly.pdbx_seq_one_letter_code
_entity_poly.pdbx_strand_id
1 'polypeptide(L)'
;MKQVGVAAAILITLTILVPGLITGWRFIPGFLGEWIGTVMGVLTTPFIMETSFFILGLVIVILINHWRQQKEGDEFVYLEQVSGPGLPKDLPDKAKWAVYREKPLEGGDISLRDRAEGALAIGDHGAAADFIAEMEPGELEQAEVLALRRNLALATGKPELAAEFENKLRGQ
;
A
#
# COMPACT_ATOMS: atom_id res chain seq x y z
N MET A 1 28.29 8.60 2.93
CA MET A 1 28.86 8.87 4.27
C MET A 1 28.22 8.05 5.38
N LYS A 2 26.90 8.12 5.62
CA LYS A 2 26.23 7.39 6.72
C LYS A 2 26.37 5.85 6.64
N GLN A 3 26.20 5.25 5.46
CA GLN A 3 26.35 3.79 5.27
C GLN A 3 27.79 3.29 5.52
N VAL A 4 28.80 4.06 5.10
CA VAL A 4 30.22 3.72 5.33
C VAL A 4 30.54 3.76 6.82
N GLY A 5 30.00 4.73 7.56
CA GLY A 5 30.17 4.80 9.03
C GLY A 5 29.53 3.62 9.76
N VAL A 6 28.34 3.19 9.35
CA VAL A 6 27.67 2.01 9.95
C VAL A 6 28.43 0.72 9.65
N ALA A 7 28.89 0.53 8.42
CA ALA A 7 29.68 -0.64 8.03
C ALA A 7 31.01 -0.71 8.81
N ALA A 8 31.72 0.43 8.94
CA ALA A 8 32.96 0.50 9.70
C ALA A 8 32.75 0.22 11.19
N ALA A 9 31.66 0.73 11.78
CA ALA A 9 31.33 0.46 13.18
C ALA A 9 31.07 -1.04 13.42
N ILE A 10 30.28 -1.68 12.55
CA ILE A 10 30.00 -3.12 12.64
C ILE A 10 31.29 -3.94 12.55
N LEU A 11 32.18 -3.60 11.60
CA LEU A 11 33.47 -4.26 11.43
C LEU A 11 34.37 -4.12 12.67
N ILE A 12 34.49 -2.91 13.23
CA ILE A 12 35.29 -2.66 14.43
C ILE A 12 34.72 -3.42 15.63
N THR A 13 33.39 -3.42 15.82
CA THR A 13 32.75 -4.16 16.91
C THR A 13 32.98 -5.66 16.78
N LEU A 14 32.79 -6.24 15.59
CA LEU A 14 33.08 -7.66 15.34
C LEU A 14 34.55 -8.01 15.60
N THR A 15 35.47 -7.14 15.16
CA THR A 15 36.91 -7.36 15.30
C THR A 15 37.38 -7.33 16.75
N ILE A 16 36.71 -6.61 17.63
CA ILE A 16 37.06 -6.57 19.07
C ILE A 16 36.31 -7.67 19.83
N LEU A 17 35.04 -7.88 19.53
CA LEU A 17 34.15 -8.76 20.28
C LEU A 17 34.47 -10.25 20.04
N VAL A 18 34.78 -10.63 18.80
CA VAL A 18 35.07 -12.03 18.45
C VAL A 18 36.37 -12.52 19.11
N PRO A 19 37.52 -11.82 19.01
CA PRO A 19 38.73 -12.22 19.72
C PRO A 19 38.59 -12.17 21.24
N GLY A 20 37.81 -11.20 21.76
CA GLY A 20 37.50 -11.10 23.19
C GLY A 20 36.79 -12.33 23.72
N LEU A 21 35.76 -12.80 23.03
CA LEU A 21 35.03 -14.05 23.34
C LEU A 21 35.93 -15.29 23.20
N ILE A 22 36.73 -15.35 22.12
CA ILE A 22 37.68 -16.45 21.89
C ILE A 22 38.81 -16.48 22.93
N THR A 23 39.09 -15.39 23.65
CA THR A 23 40.15 -15.39 24.69
C THR A 23 39.54 -15.54 26.10
N GLY A 24 38.27 -15.19 26.29
CA GLY A 24 37.58 -15.20 27.58
C GLY A 24 37.37 -16.58 28.22
N TRP A 25 37.20 -17.63 27.42
CA TRP A 25 37.03 -19.00 27.94
C TRP A 25 38.24 -19.51 28.73
N ARG A 26 39.43 -18.95 28.47
CA ARG A 26 40.67 -19.33 29.16
C ARG A 26 40.71 -18.92 30.63
N PHE A 27 39.81 -18.03 31.05
CA PHE A 27 39.66 -17.58 32.44
C PHE A 27 38.60 -18.36 33.23
N ILE A 28 37.93 -19.35 32.61
CA ILE A 28 36.90 -20.17 33.27
C ILE A 28 37.53 -21.51 33.71
N PRO A 29 37.87 -21.68 35.00
CA PRO A 29 38.40 -22.95 35.50
C PRO A 29 37.29 -24.00 35.67
N GLY A 30 37.64 -25.28 35.44
CA GLY A 30 36.77 -26.43 35.68
C GLY A 30 36.21 -27.06 34.39
N PHE A 31 35.35 -28.08 34.56
CA PHE A 31 34.78 -28.87 33.47
C PHE A 31 34.04 -28.03 32.42
N LEU A 32 33.37 -26.95 32.85
CA LEU A 32 32.69 -26.02 31.94
C LEU A 32 33.68 -25.32 30.99
N GLY A 33 34.84 -24.90 31.50
CA GLY A 33 35.87 -24.23 30.70
C GLY A 33 36.51 -25.16 29.68
N GLU A 34 36.74 -26.42 30.05
CA GLU A 34 37.29 -27.45 29.17
C GLU A 34 36.29 -27.86 28.08
N TRP A 35 35.01 -27.97 28.43
CA TRP A 35 33.93 -28.21 27.47
C TRP A 35 33.76 -27.04 26.49
N ILE A 36 33.69 -25.80 26.99
CA ILE A 36 33.62 -24.58 26.15
C ILE A 36 34.86 -24.50 25.25
N GLY A 37 36.05 -24.79 25.78
CA GLY A 37 37.28 -24.83 25.00
C GLY A 37 37.27 -25.84 23.86
N THR A 38 36.74 -27.03 24.12
CA THR A 38 36.60 -28.08 23.11
C THR A 38 35.62 -27.64 22.01
N VAL A 39 34.47 -27.09 22.38
CA VAL A 39 33.47 -26.57 21.43
C VAL A 39 34.06 -25.41 20.63
N MET A 40 34.76 -24.46 21.27
CA MET A 40 35.42 -23.34 20.60
C MET A 40 36.53 -23.79 19.66
N GLY A 41 37.28 -24.85 20.02
CA GLY A 41 38.28 -25.48 19.15
C GLY A 41 37.66 -26.07 17.89
N VAL A 42 36.50 -26.71 18.00
CA VAL A 42 35.74 -27.22 16.85
C VAL A 42 35.20 -26.06 16.00
N LEU A 43 34.61 -25.05 16.62
CA LEU A 43 34.04 -23.89 15.92
C LEU A 43 35.09 -23.03 15.21
N THR A 44 36.32 -23.00 15.70
CA THR A 44 37.45 -22.28 15.06
C THR A 44 38.16 -23.08 13.98
N THR A 45 37.68 -24.29 13.65
CA THR A 45 38.20 -25.02 12.47
C THR A 45 37.95 -24.21 11.19
N PRO A 46 38.88 -24.21 10.22
CA PRO A 46 38.79 -23.38 9.02
C PRO A 46 37.45 -23.53 8.29
N PHE A 47 36.98 -24.76 8.14
CA PHE A 47 35.72 -25.07 7.46
C PHE A 47 34.49 -24.49 8.16
N ILE A 48 34.38 -24.65 9.48
CA ILE A 48 33.23 -24.14 10.24
C ILE A 48 33.26 -22.62 10.28
N MET A 49 34.45 -22.02 10.47
CA MET A 49 34.63 -20.58 10.50
C MET A 49 34.24 -19.92 9.17
N GLU A 50 34.73 -20.44 8.04
CA GLU A 50 34.39 -19.94 6.70
C GLU A 50 32.90 -20.07 6.40
N THR A 51 32.31 -21.23 6.71
CA THR A 51 30.87 -21.46 6.52
C THR A 51 30.03 -20.49 7.37
N SER A 52 30.48 -20.21 8.59
CA SER A 52 29.81 -19.27 9.50
C SER A 52 29.84 -17.84 8.97
N PHE A 53 30.98 -17.40 8.41
CA PHE A 53 31.09 -16.08 7.77
C PHE A 53 30.23 -15.98 6.50
N PHE A 54 30.15 -17.04 5.71
CA PHE A 54 29.28 -17.09 4.53
C PHE A 54 27.80 -16.95 4.93
N ILE A 55 27.35 -17.75 5.90
CA ILE A 55 25.97 -17.68 6.42
C ILE A 55 25.70 -16.31 7.04
N LEU A 56 26.64 -15.78 7.83
CA LEU A 56 26.50 -14.45 8.43
C LEU A 56 26.34 -13.36 7.35
N GLY A 57 27.16 -13.41 6.30
CA GLY A 57 27.05 -12.49 5.16
C GLY A 57 25.68 -12.57 4.47
N LEU A 58 25.20 -13.79 4.22
CA LEU A 58 23.87 -14.01 3.64
C LEU A 58 22.75 -13.45 4.54
N VAL A 59 22.82 -13.71 5.85
CA VAL A 59 21.85 -13.20 6.83
C VAL A 59 21.85 -11.67 6.86
N ILE A 60 23.03 -11.04 6.84
CA ILE A 60 23.14 -9.57 6.80
C ILE A 60 22.48 -9.01 5.54
N VAL A 61 22.73 -9.60 4.37
CA VAL A 61 22.13 -9.15 3.11
C VAL A 61 20.60 -9.28 3.16
N ILE A 62 20.08 -10.41 3.63
CA ILE A 62 18.64 -10.63 3.78
C ILE A 62 18.03 -9.62 4.74
N LEU A 63 18.66 -9.39 5.90
CA LEU A 63 18.18 -8.43 6.90
C LEU A 63 18.16 -7.00 6.36
N ILE A 64 19.23 -6.58 5.66
CA ILE A 64 19.28 -5.25 5.05
C ILE A 64 18.18 -5.12 4.00
N ASN A 65 18.00 -6.13 3.15
CA ASN A 65 16.98 -6.09 2.11
C ASN A 65 15.57 -6.05 2.71
N HIS A 66 15.31 -6.87 3.74
CA HIS A 66 14.03 -6.86 4.44
C HIS A 66 13.77 -5.55 5.17
N TRP A 67 14.79 -4.95 5.80
CA TRP A 67 14.68 -3.65 6.43
C TRP A 67 14.42 -2.53 5.40
N ARG A 68 15.03 -2.63 4.22
CA ARG A 68 14.77 -1.70 3.12
C ARG A 68 13.33 -1.85 2.62
N GLN A 69 12.88 -3.08 2.39
CA GLN A 69 11.50 -3.40 1.99
C GLN A 69 10.47 -2.85 2.99
N GLN A 70 10.71 -2.98 4.31
CA GLN A 70 9.81 -2.42 5.32
C GLN A 70 9.76 -0.89 5.32
N LYS A 71 10.85 -0.21 4.92
CA LYS A 71 10.92 1.25 4.91
C LYS A 71 10.41 1.89 3.62
N GLU A 72 10.76 1.31 2.48
CA GLU A 72 10.48 1.85 1.16
C GLU A 72 9.15 1.33 0.59
N GLY A 73 8.54 0.34 1.25
CA GLY A 73 7.36 -0.34 0.77
C GLY A 73 7.70 -1.39 -0.27
N ASP A 74 6.74 -2.26 -0.55
CA ASP A 74 6.88 -3.26 -1.60
C ASP A 74 6.97 -2.55 -2.96
N GLU A 75 8.09 -2.76 -3.66
CA GLU A 75 8.31 -2.33 -5.04
C GLU A 75 7.50 -3.22 -6.01
N PHE A 76 6.29 -3.63 -5.61
CA PHE A 76 5.38 -4.40 -6.42
C PHE A 76 4.50 -3.44 -7.21
N VAL A 77 4.55 -3.62 -8.53
CA VAL A 77 3.67 -2.95 -9.49
C VAL A 77 2.22 -3.30 -9.16
N TYR A 78 1.40 -2.28 -8.92
CA TYR A 78 -0.05 -2.46 -8.75
C TYR A 78 -0.68 -2.77 -10.11
N LEU A 79 -1.30 -3.93 -10.22
CA LEU A 79 -2.04 -4.36 -11.41
C LEU A 79 -3.54 -4.17 -11.14
N GLU A 80 -4.11 -3.11 -11.71
CA GLU A 80 -5.56 -2.94 -11.72
C GLU A 80 -6.14 -3.77 -12.87
N GLN A 81 -6.75 -4.91 -12.56
CA GLN A 81 -7.49 -5.70 -13.53
C GLN A 81 -8.91 -5.14 -13.63
N VAL A 82 -9.16 -4.30 -14.64
CA VAL A 82 -10.49 -3.75 -14.89
C VAL A 82 -11.40 -4.86 -15.41
N SER A 83 -12.12 -5.54 -14.51
CA SER A 83 -13.15 -6.53 -14.84
C SER A 83 -14.51 -6.00 -14.39
N GLY A 84 -15.27 -5.40 -15.30
CA GLY A 84 -16.61 -4.88 -15.03
C GLY A 84 -17.55 -5.10 -16.22
N PRO A 85 -18.88 -5.22 -15.99
CA PRO A 85 -19.87 -5.57 -17.01
C PRO A 85 -20.12 -4.48 -18.08
N GLY A 86 -19.41 -3.35 -18.03
CA GLY A 86 -19.54 -2.21 -18.95
C GLY A 86 -18.31 -1.91 -19.82
N LEU A 87 -17.32 -2.81 -19.92
CA LEU A 87 -16.12 -2.55 -20.73
C LEU A 87 -16.44 -2.58 -22.23
N PRO A 88 -16.04 -1.56 -23.02
CA PRO A 88 -16.07 -1.62 -24.47
C PRO A 88 -15.31 -2.86 -24.97
N LYS A 89 -15.94 -3.67 -25.84
CA LYS A 89 -15.36 -4.92 -26.36
C LYS A 89 -14.06 -4.73 -27.15
N ASP A 90 -13.75 -3.49 -27.54
CA ASP A 90 -12.58 -3.09 -28.34
C ASP A 90 -11.43 -2.48 -27.53
N LEU A 91 -11.33 -2.72 -26.21
CA LEU A 91 -10.13 -2.32 -25.49
C LEU A 91 -8.92 -3.17 -25.93
N PRO A 92 -7.85 -2.56 -26.49
CA PRO A 92 -6.62 -3.28 -26.80
C PRO A 92 -6.09 -3.95 -25.54
N ASP A 93 -5.57 -5.18 -25.63
CA ASP A 93 -5.14 -5.93 -24.44
C ASP A 93 -4.15 -5.14 -23.57
N LYS A 94 -3.29 -4.33 -24.20
CA LYS A 94 -2.35 -3.41 -23.53
C LYS A 94 -3.00 -2.33 -22.65
N ALA A 95 -4.24 -1.94 -22.93
CA ALA A 95 -5.01 -0.97 -22.15
C ALA A 95 -5.75 -1.61 -20.96
N LYS A 96 -5.80 -2.95 -20.88
CA LYS A 96 -6.37 -3.68 -19.74
C LYS A 96 -5.40 -3.75 -18.55
N TRP A 97 -4.18 -3.24 -18.70
CA TRP A 97 -3.15 -3.22 -17.67
C TRP A 97 -2.62 -1.81 -17.49
N ALA A 98 -3.12 -1.11 -16.49
CA ALA A 98 -2.47 0.11 -16.03
C ALA A 98 -1.42 -0.29 -14.99
N VAL A 99 -0.15 -0.11 -15.34
CA VAL A 99 1.01 -0.34 -14.46
C VAL A 99 1.25 0.95 -13.69
N TYR A 100 0.84 1.01 -12.42
CA TYR A 100 1.10 2.17 -11.58
C TYR A 100 2.38 1.96 -10.77
N ARG A 101 3.27 2.96 -10.82
CA ARG A 101 4.50 3.00 -10.00
C ARG A 101 4.22 3.36 -8.54
N GLU A 102 3.14 4.08 -8.31
CA GLU A 102 2.73 4.54 -6.98
C GLU A 102 1.44 3.82 -6.61
N LYS A 103 1.24 3.56 -5.31
CA LYS A 103 -0.02 3.01 -4.79
C LYS A 103 -1.15 3.93 -5.26
N PRO A 104 -2.20 3.40 -5.92
CA PRO A 104 -3.35 4.21 -6.31
C PRO A 104 -3.89 4.97 -5.09
N LEU A 105 -4.36 6.20 -5.32
CA LEU A 105 -5.07 6.96 -4.31
C LEU A 105 -6.18 6.07 -3.73
N GLU A 106 -6.26 5.97 -2.42
CA GLU A 106 -7.38 5.27 -1.79
C GLU A 106 -8.65 5.97 -2.25
N GLY A 107 -9.61 5.18 -2.76
CA GLY A 107 -10.90 5.70 -3.17
C GLY A 107 -11.50 6.43 -1.98
N GLY A 108 -11.52 7.77 -2.04
CA GLY A 108 -12.13 8.57 -0.99
C GLY A 108 -13.62 8.25 -0.89
N ASP A 109 -14.23 8.65 0.23
CA ASP A 109 -15.68 8.61 0.34
C ASP A 109 -16.29 9.55 -0.69
N ILE A 110 -16.72 8.97 -1.81
CA ILE A 110 -17.44 9.69 -2.87
C ILE A 110 -18.76 10.14 -2.24
N SER A 111 -19.00 11.46 -2.26
CA SER A 111 -20.22 12.05 -1.72
C SER A 111 -21.46 11.46 -2.40
N LEU A 112 -22.60 11.41 -1.70
CA LEU A 112 -23.85 10.91 -2.28
C LEU A 112 -24.24 11.70 -3.55
N ARG A 113 -23.89 12.99 -3.61
CA ARG A 113 -24.08 13.85 -4.78
C ARG A 113 -23.28 13.34 -5.98
N ASP A 114 -21.98 13.11 -5.80
CA ASP A 114 -21.12 12.70 -6.91
C ASP A 114 -21.48 11.26 -7.38
N ARG A 115 -21.98 10.41 -6.48
CA ARG A 115 -22.56 9.09 -6.84
C ARG A 115 -23.83 9.23 -7.67
N ALA A 116 -24.72 10.14 -7.30
CA ALA A 116 -25.95 10.40 -8.03
C ALA A 116 -25.69 11.00 -9.42
N GLU A 117 -24.69 11.89 -9.53
CA GLU A 117 -24.23 12.43 -10.81
C GLU A 117 -23.62 11.35 -11.70
N GLY A 118 -22.75 10.51 -11.14
CA GLY A 118 -22.17 9.37 -11.85
C GLY A 118 -23.24 8.40 -12.37
N ALA A 119 -24.22 8.05 -11.53
CA ALA A 119 -25.33 7.18 -11.89
C ALA A 119 -26.19 7.79 -13.02
N LEU A 120 -26.47 9.09 -12.95
CA LEU A 120 -27.20 9.80 -14.00
C LEU A 120 -26.40 9.82 -15.33
N ALA A 121 -25.08 10.04 -15.28
CA ALA A 121 -24.22 10.10 -16.45
C ALA A 121 -24.10 8.75 -17.20
N ILE A 122 -24.17 7.64 -16.48
CA ILE A 122 -24.18 6.29 -17.08
C ILE A 122 -25.58 5.81 -17.47
N GLY A 123 -26.62 6.62 -17.23
CA GLY A 123 -28.02 6.30 -17.56
C GLY A 123 -28.73 5.40 -16.54
N ASP A 124 -28.13 5.16 -15.37
CA ASP A 124 -28.78 4.44 -14.27
C ASP A 124 -29.66 5.40 -13.45
N HIS A 125 -30.85 5.66 -13.98
CA HIS A 125 -31.82 6.58 -13.37
C HIS A 125 -32.40 6.04 -12.05
N GLY A 126 -32.37 4.72 -11.83
CA GLY A 126 -32.83 4.10 -10.59
C GLY A 126 -31.86 4.40 -9.45
N ALA A 127 -30.59 4.06 -9.65
CA ALA A 127 -29.55 4.33 -8.66
C ALA A 127 -29.40 5.83 -8.37
N ALA A 128 -29.51 6.69 -9.39
CA ALA A 128 -29.48 8.14 -9.21
C ALA A 128 -30.62 8.64 -8.32
N ALA A 129 -31.84 8.09 -8.45
CA ALA A 129 -32.97 8.45 -7.62
C ALA A 129 -32.78 8.00 -6.17
N ASP A 130 -32.23 6.81 -5.96
CA ASP A 130 -31.96 6.25 -4.63
C ASP A 130 -30.90 7.08 -3.89
N PHE A 131 -29.80 7.43 -4.55
CA PHE A 131 -28.76 8.28 -3.96
C PHE A 131 -29.25 9.69 -3.63
N ILE A 132 -30.17 10.26 -4.43
CA ILE A 132 -30.81 11.55 -4.12
C ILE A 132 -31.77 11.40 -2.93
N ALA A 133 -32.51 10.29 -2.82
CA ALA A 133 -33.45 10.08 -1.73
C ALA A 133 -32.75 9.89 -0.36
N GLU A 134 -31.51 9.43 -0.36
CA GLU A 134 -30.69 9.25 0.83
C GLU A 134 -30.00 10.55 1.31
N MET A 135 -30.07 11.64 0.53
CA MET A 135 -29.52 12.95 0.93
C MET A 135 -30.35 13.64 2.01
N GLU A 136 -29.68 14.43 2.85
CA GLU A 136 -30.35 15.20 3.89
C GLU A 136 -31.24 16.32 3.29
N PRO A 137 -32.37 16.70 3.93
CA PRO A 137 -33.29 17.71 3.39
C PRO A 137 -32.65 19.06 3.08
N GLY A 138 -31.59 19.45 3.80
CA GLY A 138 -30.83 20.67 3.55
C GLY A 138 -29.89 20.59 2.34
N GLU A 139 -29.48 19.40 1.94
CA GLU A 139 -28.65 19.18 0.74
C GLU A 139 -29.50 19.17 -0.53
N LEU A 140 -30.76 18.72 -0.42
CA LEU A 140 -31.72 18.69 -1.52
C LEU A 140 -32.10 20.07 -2.08
N GLU A 141 -31.90 21.13 -1.30
CA GLU A 141 -32.17 22.52 -1.71
C GLU A 141 -30.95 23.23 -2.32
N GLN A 142 -29.79 22.59 -2.35
CA GLN A 142 -28.61 23.14 -3.01
C GLN A 142 -28.86 23.21 -4.52
N ALA A 143 -28.44 24.31 -5.16
CA ALA A 143 -28.62 24.55 -6.58
C ALA A 143 -28.09 23.39 -7.46
N GLU A 144 -26.99 22.76 -7.05
CA GLU A 144 -26.37 21.65 -7.77
C GLU A 144 -27.24 20.38 -7.73
N VAL A 145 -27.82 20.05 -6.58
CA VAL A 145 -28.73 18.90 -6.42
C VAL A 145 -30.07 19.15 -7.11
N LEU A 146 -30.57 20.40 -7.10
CA LEU A 146 -31.76 20.79 -7.86
C LEU A 146 -31.54 20.64 -9.37
N ALA A 147 -30.36 21.00 -9.88
CA ALA A 147 -30.00 20.78 -11.27
C ALA A 147 -29.93 19.28 -11.61
N LEU A 148 -29.39 18.46 -10.70
CA LEU A 148 -29.35 17.01 -10.85
C LEU A 148 -30.77 16.39 -10.89
N ARG A 149 -31.66 16.82 -9.99
CA ARG A 149 -33.06 16.39 -9.93
C ARG A 149 -33.85 16.81 -11.17
N ARG A 150 -33.60 18.02 -11.69
CA ARG A 150 -34.16 18.47 -12.98
C ARG A 150 -33.71 17.56 -14.11
N ASN A 151 -32.42 17.26 -14.20
CA ASN A 151 -31.88 16.41 -15.26
C ASN A 151 -32.40 14.97 -15.17
N LEU A 152 -32.54 14.42 -13.96
CA LEU A 152 -33.17 13.12 -13.72
C LEU A 152 -34.66 13.13 -14.12
N ALA A 153 -35.40 14.20 -13.81
CA ALA A 153 -36.80 14.36 -14.20
C ALA A 153 -36.96 14.44 -15.72
N LEU A 154 -36.07 15.15 -16.42
CA LEU A 154 -36.04 15.18 -17.89
C LEU A 154 -35.73 13.80 -18.48
N ALA A 155 -34.73 13.11 -17.93
CA ALA A 155 -34.31 11.79 -18.40
C ALA A 155 -35.38 10.70 -18.18
N THR A 156 -36.18 10.83 -17.10
CA THR A 156 -37.28 9.90 -16.79
C THR A 156 -38.62 10.30 -17.41
N GLY A 157 -38.66 11.35 -18.25
CA GLY A 157 -39.86 11.76 -18.97
C GLY A 157 -40.92 12.47 -18.12
N LYS A 158 -40.51 13.15 -17.04
CA LYS A 158 -41.38 13.92 -16.13
C LYS A 158 -41.15 15.44 -16.30
N PRO A 159 -41.63 16.05 -17.39
CA PRO A 159 -41.32 17.46 -17.72
C PRO A 159 -41.94 18.46 -16.73
N GLU A 160 -43.09 18.14 -16.14
CA GLU A 160 -43.75 18.99 -15.13
C GLU A 160 -42.90 19.15 -13.87
N LEU A 161 -42.29 18.04 -13.43
CA LEU A 161 -41.40 18.01 -12.26
C LEU A 161 -40.08 18.75 -12.54
N ALA A 162 -39.58 18.65 -13.78
CA ALA A 162 -38.39 19.39 -14.22
C ALA A 162 -38.62 20.92 -14.21
N ALA A 163 -39.79 21.37 -14.66
CA ALA A 163 -40.16 22.78 -14.64
C ALA A 163 -40.29 23.34 -13.21
N GLU A 164 -40.77 22.53 -12.26
CA GLU A 164 -40.81 22.91 -10.85
C GLU A 164 -39.40 23.14 -10.28
N PHE A 165 -38.46 22.25 -10.56
CA PHE A 165 -37.07 22.41 -10.12
C PHE A 165 -36.36 23.57 -10.81
N GLU A 166 -36.66 23.85 -12.08
CA GLU A 166 -36.13 25.02 -12.79
C GLU A 166 -36.62 26.35 -12.18
N ASN A 167 -37.90 26.41 -11.76
CA ASN A 167 -38.43 27.58 -11.08
C ASN A 167 -37.77 27.80 -9.70
N LYS A 168 -37.48 26.73 -8.95
CA LYS A 168 -36.74 26.81 -7.68
C LYS A 168 -35.30 27.28 -7.89
N LEU A 169 -34.64 26.84 -8.97
CA LEU A 169 -33.31 27.30 -9.36
C LEU A 169 -33.25 28.79 -9.75
N ARG A 170 -34.33 29.34 -10.33
CA ARG A 170 -34.41 30.77 -10.69
C ARG A 170 -34.83 31.67 -9.52
N GLY A 171 -35.35 31.09 -8.44
CA GLY A 171 -35.84 31.81 -7.27
C GLY A 171 -34.84 31.95 -6.12
N GLN A 172 -33.66 31.32 -6.23
CA GLN A 172 -32.49 31.52 -5.36
C GLN A 172 -31.58 32.61 -5.93
#